data_AF-A0A1Q3BGD5-F1
#
_entry.id   AF-A0A1Q3BGD5-F1
#
_cell.length_a   1.000
_cell.length_b   1.000
_cell.length_c   1.000
_cell.angle_alpha   90.00
_cell.angle_beta   90.00
_cell.angle_gamma   90.00
#
_symmetry.space_group_name_H-M   'P 1'
#
loop_
_entity.id
_entity.type
_entity.pdbx_description
1 polymer ?
#
loop_
_entity_poly.entity_id
_entity_poly.type
_entity_poly.pdbx_seq_one_letter_code
_entity_poly.pdbx_strand_id
1 'polypeptide(L)'
;LPVKYLGLPLISTTLTKHDCAPLIEKIMARANSWISKSLSYAGRLQLIKSTLASMQVFWSSIFSIPASVIKECERSICRILWGGNGNIHKRGLVKWSKICLPWQEGGLGIKSMKTKHSFWSLPSAGYYSWSWRQILLHQNLALQHLLYVCGKGDRFSLWYDPWFHGSSIHALYGHRVIYDARMQGTELVQSVIANGQWNWPVTSPQLLEIQHRVQHIRISSAMDQIFLDSEGKLFTTKVAWKSIRDPDPAVGWAKLVWHYARIPKHAFYLRLSILGALKTRDKLLLFGLVPLARCSFNCGENEIVEHLFFTCPYT
;
A
#
# COMPACT_ATOMS: atom_id res chain seq x y z
N LEU A 1 -20.49 -5.74 -11.76
CA LEU A 1 -19.88 -4.45 -12.15
C LEU A 1 -18.76 -4.12 -11.17
N PRO A 2 -17.53 -3.80 -11.62
CA PRO A 2 -16.47 -3.40 -10.69
C PRO A 2 -16.86 -2.07 -10.02
N VAL A 3 -16.93 -2.08 -8.69
CA VAL A 3 -17.29 -0.89 -7.90
C VAL A 3 -16.14 0.11 -8.01
N LYS A 4 -16.45 1.38 -8.31
CA LYS A 4 -15.47 2.47 -8.39
C LYS A 4 -15.65 3.40 -7.21
N TYR A 5 -14.55 3.82 -6.58
CA TYR A 5 -14.54 4.83 -5.53
C TYR A 5 -13.54 5.92 -5.89
N LEU A 6 -13.99 7.18 -5.91
CA LEU A 6 -13.18 8.35 -6.32
C LEU A 6 -12.49 8.18 -7.68
N GLY A 7 -13.13 7.44 -8.61
CA GLY A 7 -12.61 7.20 -9.96
C GLY A 7 -11.53 6.12 -10.05
N LEU A 8 -11.28 5.37 -8.97
CA LEU A 8 -10.41 4.20 -8.91
C LEU A 8 -11.22 2.91 -8.75
N PRO A 9 -10.73 1.77 -9.28
CA PRO A 9 -11.39 0.49 -9.06
C PRO A 9 -11.18 0.06 -7.60
N LEU A 10 -12.27 -0.37 -6.93
CA LEU A 10 -12.17 -1.05 -5.63
C LEU A 10 -11.86 -2.52 -5.90
N ILE A 11 -10.66 -2.95 -5.54
CA ILE A 11 -10.17 -4.30 -5.81
C ILE A 11 -9.59 -4.87 -4.51
N SER A 12 -9.94 -6.11 -4.20
CA SER A 12 -9.40 -6.87 -3.06
C SER A 12 -8.15 -7.70 -3.42
N THR A 13 -7.75 -7.69 -4.70
CA THR A 13 -6.64 -8.45 -5.27
C THR A 13 -5.58 -7.52 -5.86
N THR A 14 -4.45 -8.09 -6.28
CA THR A 14 -3.35 -7.35 -6.91
C THR A 14 -3.82 -6.65 -8.19
N LEU A 15 -3.46 -5.38 -8.35
CA LEU A 15 -3.84 -4.57 -9.52
C LEU A 15 -3.35 -5.20 -10.82
N THR A 16 -4.27 -5.60 -11.69
CA THR A 16 -3.90 -6.17 -13.00
C THR A 16 -3.72 -5.08 -14.05
N LYS A 17 -3.19 -5.44 -15.22
CA LYS A 17 -3.10 -4.51 -16.37
C LYS A 17 -4.49 -4.01 -16.79
N HIS A 18 -5.49 -4.89 -16.77
CA HIS A 18 -6.87 -4.56 -17.14
C HIS A 18 -7.46 -3.51 -16.19
N ASP A 19 -7.19 -3.63 -14.90
CA ASP A 19 -7.67 -2.68 -13.89
C ASP A 19 -7.05 -1.28 -14.03
N CYS A 20 -5.87 -1.22 -14.66
CA CYS A 20 -5.18 0.03 -14.99
C CYS A 20 -5.63 0.67 -16.31
N ALA A 21 -6.48 0.01 -17.10
CA ALA A 21 -6.96 0.56 -18.37
C ALA A 21 -7.54 1.98 -18.21
N PRO A 22 -8.36 2.30 -17.16
CA PRO A 22 -8.87 3.64 -16.97
C PRO A 22 -7.78 4.71 -16.74
N LEU A 23 -6.65 4.34 -16.14
CA LEU A 23 -5.50 5.25 -15.99
C LEU A 23 -4.88 5.55 -17.36
N ILE A 24 -4.60 4.50 -18.12
CA ILE A 24 -3.98 4.61 -19.45
C ILE A 24 -4.90 5.42 -20.37
N GLU A 25 -6.19 5.12 -20.40
CA GLU A 25 -7.19 5.84 -21.20
C GLU A 25 -7.28 7.32 -20.82
N LYS A 26 -7.30 7.67 -19.53
CA LYS A 26 -7.31 9.07 -19.08
C LYS A 26 -6.04 9.82 -19.50
N ILE A 27 -4.87 9.19 -19.35
CA ILE A 27 -3.59 9.75 -19.80
C ILE A 27 -3.61 9.94 -21.32
N MET A 28 -4.06 8.96 -22.08
CA MET A 28 -4.14 9.03 -23.55
C MET A 28 -5.17 10.06 -24.03
N ALA A 29 -6.33 10.17 -23.39
CA ALA A 29 -7.33 11.17 -23.74
C ALA A 29 -6.79 12.60 -23.56
N ARG A 30 -6.10 12.86 -22.44
CA ARG A 30 -5.42 14.15 -22.22
C ARG A 30 -4.30 14.38 -23.22
N ALA A 31 -3.46 13.37 -23.44
CA ALA A 31 -2.39 13.40 -24.42
C ALA A 31 -2.88 13.80 -25.82
N ASN A 32 -3.90 13.13 -26.32
CA ASN A 32 -4.47 13.36 -27.64
C ASN A 32 -5.08 14.78 -27.75
N SER A 33 -5.69 15.29 -26.67
CA SER A 33 -6.24 16.65 -26.63
C SER A 33 -5.18 17.77 -26.71
N TRP A 34 -3.91 17.45 -26.43
CA TRP A 34 -2.79 18.41 -26.50
C TRP A 34 -2.07 18.35 -27.83
N ILE A 35 -1.98 17.15 -28.41
CA ILE A 35 -1.41 16.95 -29.75
C ILE A 35 -2.20 17.75 -30.79
N SER A 36 -3.53 17.88 -30.63
CA SER A 36 -4.37 18.68 -31.54
C SER A 36 -4.22 20.20 -31.41
N LYS A 37 -3.48 20.71 -30.42
CA LYS A 37 -3.41 22.15 -30.09
C LYS A 37 -2.09 22.83 -30.52
N SER A 38 -1.29 22.21 -31.38
CA SER A 38 -0.03 22.80 -31.92
C SER A 38 0.91 23.37 -30.83
N LEU A 39 1.10 22.64 -29.74
CA LEU A 39 1.88 23.12 -28.59
C LEU A 39 3.39 23.09 -28.83
N SER A 40 4.08 24.10 -28.31
CA SER A 40 5.54 24.13 -28.24
C SER A 40 6.09 23.02 -27.34
N TYR A 41 7.37 22.67 -27.49
CA TYR A 41 8.04 21.69 -26.64
C TYR A 41 7.92 22.05 -25.14
N ALA A 42 8.16 23.32 -24.80
CA ALA A 42 8.03 23.83 -23.44
C ALA A 42 6.59 23.72 -22.92
N GLY A 43 5.59 24.05 -23.75
CA GLY A 43 4.17 23.93 -23.38
C GLY A 43 3.77 22.48 -23.09
N ARG A 44 4.22 21.53 -23.92
CA ARG A 44 3.98 20.09 -23.68
C ARG A 44 4.66 19.60 -22.41
N LEU A 45 5.91 19.99 -22.18
CA LEU A 45 6.63 19.65 -20.96
C LEU A 45 5.90 20.15 -19.71
N GLN A 46 5.41 21.39 -19.73
CA GLN A 46 4.68 21.97 -18.62
C GLN A 46 3.38 21.22 -18.32
N LEU A 47 2.62 20.84 -19.36
CA LEU A 47 1.39 20.06 -19.19
C LEU A 47 1.67 18.66 -18.65
N ILE A 48 2.73 17.99 -19.13
CA ILE A 48 3.14 16.68 -18.62
C ILE A 48 3.43 16.77 -17.11
N LYS A 49 4.17 17.80 -16.68
CA LYS A 49 4.54 18.01 -15.27
C LYS A 49 3.34 18.35 -14.39
N SER A 50 2.37 19.13 -14.87
CA SER A 50 1.24 19.57 -14.06
C SER A 50 0.08 18.57 -14.01
N THR A 51 -0.18 17.84 -15.11
CA THR A 51 -1.40 17.03 -15.25
C THR A 51 -1.14 15.53 -15.33
N LEU A 52 -0.18 15.05 -16.14
CA LEU A 52 0.08 13.61 -16.21
C LEU A 52 0.76 13.12 -14.94
N ALA A 53 1.73 13.88 -14.43
CA ALA A 53 2.40 13.53 -13.18
C ALA A 53 1.44 13.50 -11.98
N SER A 54 0.45 14.39 -11.92
CA SER A 54 -0.54 14.38 -10.82
C SER A 54 -1.50 13.21 -10.91
N MET A 55 -1.98 12.83 -12.11
CA MET A 55 -2.78 11.62 -12.31
C MET A 55 -2.02 10.36 -11.89
N GLN A 56 -0.73 10.32 -12.20
CA GLN A 56 0.14 9.20 -11.82
C GLN A 56 0.38 9.14 -10.33
N VAL A 57 0.73 10.26 -9.70
CA VAL A 57 0.91 10.34 -8.24
C VAL A 57 -0.38 9.90 -7.53
N PHE A 58 -1.56 10.30 -8.02
CA PHE A 58 -2.82 9.86 -7.44
C PHE A 58 -2.98 8.33 -7.47
N TRP A 59 -2.74 7.68 -8.62
CA TRP A 59 -2.82 6.22 -8.73
C TRP A 59 -1.73 5.50 -7.92
N SER A 60 -0.48 5.97 -8.02
CA SER A 60 0.65 5.40 -7.28
C SER A 60 0.55 5.61 -5.77
N SER A 61 -0.22 6.61 -5.32
CA SER A 61 -0.49 6.87 -3.89
C SER A 61 -1.54 5.93 -3.29
N ILE A 62 -2.16 5.08 -4.10
CA ILE A 62 -3.23 4.17 -3.70
C ILE A 62 -2.87 2.73 -4.09
N PHE A 63 -2.23 2.52 -5.24
CA PHE A 63 -1.83 1.20 -5.72
C PHE A 63 -0.36 1.14 -6.12
N SER A 64 0.24 -0.03 -5.95
CA SER A 64 1.47 -0.40 -6.65
C SER A 64 1.15 -0.70 -8.12
N ILE A 65 1.53 0.19 -9.03
CA ILE A 65 1.23 0.07 -10.46
C ILE A 65 2.14 -0.98 -11.12
N PRO A 66 1.60 -1.95 -11.89
CA PRO A 66 2.41 -2.93 -12.61
C PRO A 66 3.46 -2.29 -13.53
N ALA A 67 4.65 -2.88 -13.60
CA ALA A 67 5.75 -2.38 -14.42
C ALA A 67 5.40 -2.25 -15.92
N SER A 68 4.54 -3.14 -16.43
CA SER A 68 4.04 -3.09 -17.81
C SER A 68 3.20 -1.84 -18.09
N VAL A 69 2.32 -1.47 -17.15
CA VAL A 69 1.48 -0.27 -17.20
C VAL A 69 2.34 0.97 -17.08
N ILE A 70 3.28 1.00 -16.14
CA ILE A 70 4.27 2.09 -16.00
C ILE A 70 4.98 2.34 -17.33
N LYS A 71 5.49 1.27 -17.97
CA LYS A 71 6.19 1.36 -19.26
C LYS A 71 5.30 1.91 -20.37
N GLU A 72 4.02 1.56 -20.38
CA GLU A 72 3.04 2.03 -21.36
C GLU A 72 2.69 3.50 -21.15
N CYS A 73 2.50 3.93 -19.90
CA CYS A 73 2.33 5.33 -19.53
C CYS A 73 3.56 6.17 -19.90
N GLU A 74 4.76 5.76 -19.48
CA GLU A 74 6.01 6.48 -19.79
C GLU A 74 6.25 6.58 -21.31
N ARG A 75 5.95 5.53 -22.07
CA ARG A 75 6.02 5.55 -23.54
C ARG A 75 5.04 6.57 -24.14
N SER A 76 3.82 6.64 -23.61
CA SER A 76 2.81 7.59 -24.07
C SER A 76 3.25 9.04 -23.80
N ILE A 77 3.81 9.31 -22.61
CA ILE A 77 4.36 10.62 -22.26
C ILE A 77 5.54 10.99 -23.16
N CYS A 78 6.48 10.06 -23.37
CA CYS A 78 7.61 10.24 -24.29
C CYS A 78 7.13 10.68 -25.66
N ARG A 79 6.12 9.99 -26.20
CA ARG A 79 5.58 10.28 -27.53
C ARG A 79 4.99 11.69 -27.61
N ILE A 80 4.34 12.19 -26.56
CA ILE A 80 3.81 13.56 -26.53
C ILE A 80 4.95 14.57 -26.45
N LEU A 81 5.93 14.33 -25.57
CA LEU A 81 7.04 15.26 -25.36
C LEU A 81 7.82 15.49 -26.65
N TRP A 82 8.08 14.42 -27.40
CA TRP A 82 8.88 14.44 -28.62
C TRP A 82 8.06 14.59 -29.92
N GLY A 83 6.78 14.19 -29.91
CA GLY A 83 5.89 14.20 -31.07
C GLY A 83 5.21 15.55 -31.28
N GLY A 84 5.47 16.20 -32.43
CA GLY A 84 4.78 17.41 -32.90
C GLY A 84 3.50 17.13 -33.68
N ASN A 85 2.87 18.19 -34.20
CA ASN A 85 1.69 18.11 -35.07
C ASN A 85 1.88 17.05 -36.17
N GLY A 86 1.15 15.96 -36.07
CA GLY A 86 0.96 14.99 -37.15
C GLY A 86 2.03 13.92 -37.36
N ASN A 87 3.20 13.98 -36.70
CA ASN A 87 4.25 12.99 -36.96
C ASN A 87 4.33 11.91 -35.85
N ILE A 88 3.62 10.80 -36.10
CA ILE A 88 3.33 9.70 -35.16
C ILE A 88 4.60 8.94 -34.70
N HIS A 89 5.74 9.16 -35.35
CA HIS A 89 6.94 8.31 -35.23
C HIS A 89 8.24 9.00 -34.80
N LYS A 90 8.22 10.23 -34.24
CA LYS A 90 9.46 10.78 -33.66
C LYS A 90 9.90 9.93 -32.46
N ARG A 91 11.00 9.18 -32.64
CA ARG A 91 11.65 8.43 -31.56
C ARG A 91 12.15 9.43 -30.52
N GLY A 92 12.12 9.04 -29.25
CA GLY A 92 12.66 9.86 -28.18
C GLY A 92 14.14 10.14 -28.43
N LEU A 93 14.51 11.43 -28.42
CA LEU A 93 15.88 11.86 -28.68
C LEU A 93 16.83 11.46 -27.53
N VAL A 94 16.28 11.34 -26.33
CA VAL A 94 17.02 11.00 -25.11
C VAL A 94 16.30 9.85 -24.38
N LYS A 95 17.08 8.98 -23.73
CA LYS A 95 16.53 7.90 -22.88
C LYS A 95 15.66 8.50 -21.77
N TRP A 96 14.46 7.96 -21.56
CA TRP A 96 13.51 8.47 -20.56
C TRP A 96 14.09 8.62 -19.16
N SER A 97 14.94 7.69 -18.73
CA SER A 97 15.61 7.75 -17.44
C SER A 97 16.51 8.98 -17.25
N LYS A 98 17.10 9.51 -18.33
CA LYS A 98 17.91 10.74 -18.30
C LYS A 98 17.03 11.99 -18.32
N ILE A 99 15.90 11.94 -19.03
CA ILE A 99 14.91 13.03 -19.06
C ILE A 99 14.28 13.23 -17.67
N CYS A 100 14.10 12.16 -16.91
CA CYS A 100 13.49 12.23 -15.59
C CYS A 100 14.36 12.85 -14.49
N LEU A 101 15.64 13.13 -14.77
CA LEU A 101 16.54 13.74 -13.79
C LEU A 101 16.13 15.20 -13.50
N PRO A 102 16.52 15.76 -12.34
CA PRO A 102 16.41 17.19 -12.07
C PRO A 102 17.10 18.04 -13.14
N TRP A 103 16.71 19.32 -13.23
CA TRP A 103 17.33 20.27 -14.16
C TRP A 103 18.84 20.42 -13.92
N GLN A 104 19.24 20.42 -12.64
CA GLN A 104 20.63 20.50 -12.19
C GLN A 104 21.47 19.31 -12.68
N GLU A 105 20.84 18.17 -12.95
CA GLU A 105 21.50 16.95 -13.41
C GLU A 105 21.34 16.74 -14.94
N GLY A 106 20.87 17.77 -15.66
CA GLY A 106 20.69 17.74 -17.11
C GLY A 106 19.40 17.06 -17.60
N GLY A 107 18.46 16.78 -16.71
CA GLY A 107 17.12 16.31 -17.07
C GLY A 107 16.10 17.43 -17.22
N LEU A 108 14.82 17.07 -17.33
CA LEU A 108 13.69 17.99 -17.48
C LEU A 108 12.82 18.08 -16.22
N GLY A 109 13.23 17.43 -15.13
CA GLY A 109 12.53 17.39 -13.85
C GLY A 109 11.18 16.66 -13.89
N ILE A 110 11.00 15.71 -14.82
CA ILE A 110 9.81 14.84 -14.86
C ILE A 110 10.04 13.67 -13.91
N LYS A 111 9.19 13.46 -12.90
CA LYS A 111 9.34 12.30 -12.02
C LYS A 111 9.06 11.00 -12.78
N SER A 112 9.98 10.03 -12.75
CA SER A 112 9.73 8.70 -13.31
C SER A 112 8.68 7.96 -12.48
N MET A 113 7.83 7.21 -13.17
CA MET A 113 6.82 6.37 -12.52
C MET A 113 7.40 5.09 -11.94
N LYS A 114 8.65 4.75 -12.28
CA LYS A 114 9.34 3.61 -11.70
C LYS A 114 9.71 3.93 -10.26
N THR A 115 8.90 3.46 -9.33
CA THR A 115 9.26 3.45 -7.91
C THR A 115 10.46 2.53 -7.76
N LYS A 116 11.64 3.12 -7.52
CA LYS A 116 12.86 2.36 -7.19
C LYS A 116 12.92 1.93 -5.73
N HIS A 117 11.93 2.34 -4.94
CA HIS A 117 11.88 2.12 -3.51
C HIS A 117 11.02 0.89 -3.23
N SER A 118 11.58 -0.10 -2.54
CA SER A 118 10.78 -1.18 -1.95
C SER A 118 9.82 -0.57 -0.93
N PHE A 119 8.67 -1.22 -0.72
CA PHE A 119 7.72 -0.87 0.32
C PHE A 119 8.43 -0.54 1.64
N TRP A 120 9.38 -1.38 2.05
CA TRP A 120 10.16 -1.29 3.29
C TRP A 120 11.13 -0.11 3.37
N SER A 121 11.39 0.58 2.26
CA SER A 121 12.28 1.75 2.19
C SER A 121 11.53 3.08 2.09
N LEU A 122 10.20 3.05 2.02
CA LEU A 122 9.39 4.25 1.88
C LEU A 122 9.22 4.96 3.24
N PRO A 123 9.42 6.29 3.31
CA PRO A 123 9.13 7.03 4.52
C PRO A 123 7.62 7.09 4.77
N SER A 124 7.20 7.02 6.03
CA SER A 124 5.79 7.18 6.44
C SER A 124 5.28 8.62 6.25
N ALA A 125 6.18 9.60 6.15
CA ALA A 125 5.89 11.00 5.85
C ALA A 125 6.10 11.33 4.36
N GLY A 126 5.29 12.24 3.82
CA GLY A 126 5.37 12.68 2.43
C GLY A 126 4.01 12.81 1.74
N TYR A 127 4.00 13.07 0.43
CA TYR A 127 2.78 13.22 -0.38
C TYR A 127 2.08 11.88 -0.70
N TYR A 128 1.82 11.06 0.32
CA TYR A 128 1.04 9.82 0.22
C TYR A 128 -0.40 10.04 0.68
N SER A 129 -1.33 9.22 0.18
CA SER A 129 -2.72 9.20 0.66
C SER A 129 -2.76 8.82 2.15
N TRP A 130 -3.80 9.27 2.88
CA TRP A 130 -3.95 8.94 4.30
C TRP A 130 -3.91 7.43 4.55
N SER A 131 -4.61 6.65 3.73
CA SER A 131 -4.61 5.18 3.81
C SER A 131 -3.21 4.59 3.61
N TRP A 132 -2.43 5.08 2.63
CA TRP A 132 -1.05 4.62 2.46
C TRP A 132 -0.15 5.00 3.62
N ARG A 133 -0.31 6.20 4.19
CA ARG A 133 0.42 6.57 5.41
C ARG A 133 0.09 5.62 6.55
N GLN A 134 -1.17 5.23 6.74
CA GLN A 134 -1.56 4.23 7.75
C GLN A 134 -0.92 2.87 7.50
N ILE A 135 -0.89 2.39 6.25
CA ILE A 135 -0.20 1.14 5.89
C ILE A 135 1.31 1.24 6.21
N LEU A 136 1.96 2.36 5.84
CA LEU A 136 3.38 2.60 6.12
C LEU A 136 3.67 2.68 7.62
N LEU A 137 2.77 3.27 8.41
CA LEU A 137 2.89 3.32 9.87
C LEU A 137 2.86 1.92 10.52
N HIS A 138 2.26 0.92 9.86
CA HIS A 138 2.18 -0.44 10.37
C HIS A 138 3.23 -1.38 9.77
N GLN A 139 4.24 -0.84 9.07
CA GLN A 139 5.36 -1.63 8.54
C GLN A 139 6.07 -2.45 9.62
N ASN A 140 6.39 -1.83 10.75
CA ASN A 140 7.09 -2.51 11.84
C ASN A 140 6.27 -3.66 12.41
N LEU A 141 4.95 -3.49 12.52
CA LEU A 141 4.04 -4.54 12.96
C LEU A 141 4.00 -5.69 11.93
N ALA A 142 3.97 -5.37 10.64
CA ALA A 142 4.02 -6.38 9.59
C ALA A 142 5.35 -7.17 9.60
N LEU A 143 6.49 -6.52 9.84
CA LEU A 143 7.80 -7.19 9.93
C LEU A 143 7.88 -8.24 11.04
N GLN A 144 7.12 -8.07 12.13
CA GLN A 144 7.09 -9.04 13.24
C GLN A 144 6.41 -10.36 12.84
N HIS A 145 5.51 -10.33 11.87
CA HIS A 145 4.72 -11.49 11.46
C HIS A 145 5.11 -12.06 10.11
N LEU A 146 5.75 -11.27 9.23
CA LEU A 146 6.11 -11.72 7.89
C LEU A 146 7.43 -12.50 7.90
N LEU A 147 7.37 -13.73 7.42
CA LEU A 147 8.53 -14.59 7.23
C LEU A 147 8.87 -14.68 5.75
N TYR A 148 10.07 -14.21 5.41
CA TYR A 148 10.61 -14.29 4.06
C TYR A 148 11.48 -15.55 3.95
N VAL A 149 11.06 -16.48 3.10
CA VAL A 149 11.76 -17.74 2.84
C VAL A 149 12.39 -17.67 1.46
N CYS A 150 13.72 -17.59 1.43
CA CYS A 150 14.50 -17.59 0.19
C CYS A 150 14.40 -18.96 -0.49
N GLY A 151 13.95 -18.95 -1.74
CA GLY A 151 14.06 -20.08 -2.65
C GLY A 151 15.31 -19.90 -3.51
N LYS A 152 15.09 -19.76 -4.82
CA LYS A 152 16.14 -19.47 -5.81
C LYS A 152 16.52 -17.99 -5.94
N GLY A 153 15.84 -17.09 -5.21
CA GLY A 153 16.16 -15.66 -5.14
C GLY A 153 15.60 -14.81 -6.27
N ASP A 154 14.54 -15.26 -6.97
CA ASP A 154 14.00 -14.62 -8.17
C ASP A 154 12.92 -13.57 -7.92
N ARG A 155 12.46 -13.38 -6.68
CA ARG A 155 11.40 -12.40 -6.36
C ARG A 155 11.85 -11.32 -5.39
N PHE A 156 12.74 -11.65 -4.46
CA PHE A 156 13.13 -10.71 -3.41
C PHE A 156 14.24 -9.77 -3.87
N SER A 157 14.08 -8.48 -3.55
CA SER A 157 15.15 -7.51 -3.66
C SER A 157 16.29 -7.89 -2.72
N LEU A 158 17.52 -7.92 -3.26
CA LEU A 158 18.71 -8.21 -2.48
C LEU A 158 18.87 -7.23 -1.30
N TRP A 159 18.58 -5.96 -1.54
CA TRP A 159 18.94 -4.88 -0.62
C TRP A 159 17.81 -4.43 0.28
N TYR A 160 16.57 -4.44 -0.21
CA TYR A 160 15.48 -3.71 0.42
C TYR A 160 14.38 -4.59 1.01
N ASP A 161 14.29 -5.86 0.64
CA ASP A 161 13.30 -6.77 1.22
C ASP A 161 13.86 -7.42 2.51
N PRO A 162 13.00 -7.72 3.51
CA PRO A 162 13.42 -8.13 4.84
C PRO A 162 13.73 -9.64 4.94
N TRP A 163 14.38 -10.19 3.91
CA TRP A 163 14.76 -11.60 3.86
C TRP A 163 16.00 -11.92 4.70
N PHE A 164 16.80 -10.90 5.05
CA PHE A 164 18.02 -11.06 5.84
C PHE A 164 17.69 -10.98 7.34
N HIS A 165 17.40 -12.14 7.94
CA HIS A 165 17.07 -12.27 9.37
C HIS A 165 15.90 -11.36 9.81
N GLY A 166 14.87 -11.23 8.96
CA GLY A 166 13.70 -10.39 9.23
C GLY A 166 13.93 -8.89 9.01
N SER A 167 15.08 -8.50 8.45
CA SER A 167 15.40 -7.10 8.11
C SER A 167 16.02 -7.00 6.72
N SER A 168 16.06 -5.79 6.19
CA SER A 168 16.71 -5.52 4.90
C SER A 168 18.18 -5.20 5.11
N ILE A 169 19.04 -5.63 4.18
CA ILE A 169 20.47 -5.33 4.24
C ILE A 169 20.71 -3.82 4.22
N HIS A 170 19.94 -3.07 3.43
CA HIS A 170 20.02 -1.63 3.38
C HIS A 170 19.63 -0.96 4.72
N ALA A 171 18.65 -1.49 5.44
CA ALA A 171 18.28 -0.95 6.75
C ALA A 171 19.36 -1.19 7.81
N LEU A 172 20.09 -2.32 7.74
CA LEU A 172 21.13 -2.66 8.71
C LEU A 172 22.50 -2.02 8.42
N TYR A 173 22.92 -2.01 7.15
CA TYR A 173 24.28 -1.60 6.76
C TYR A 173 24.30 -0.26 6.00
N GLY A 174 23.14 0.29 5.66
CA GLY A 174 23.01 1.56 4.93
C GLY A 174 23.33 1.44 3.43
N HIS A 175 23.42 2.58 2.75
CA HIS A 175 23.60 2.62 1.30
C HIS A 175 25.01 2.22 0.84
N ARG A 176 26.03 2.40 1.69
CA ARG A 176 27.45 2.19 1.34
C ARG A 176 27.76 0.75 0.92
N VAL A 177 27.10 -0.21 1.55
CA VAL A 177 27.31 -1.64 1.27
C VAL A 177 26.98 -2.01 -0.18
N ILE A 178 26.03 -1.31 -0.81
CA ILE A 178 25.65 -1.51 -2.22
C ILE A 178 26.80 -1.06 -3.14
N TYR A 179 27.40 0.09 -2.81
CA TYR A 179 28.55 0.62 -3.54
C TYR A 179 29.77 -0.29 -3.40
N ASP A 180 30.07 -0.75 -2.18
CA ASP A 180 31.19 -1.65 -1.90
C ASP A 180 31.04 -2.98 -2.65
N ALA A 181 29.80 -3.48 -2.79
CA ALA A 181 29.47 -4.67 -3.57
C ALA A 181 29.56 -4.46 -5.09
N ARG A 182 29.80 -3.22 -5.55
CA ARG A 182 29.79 -2.80 -6.96
C ARG A 182 28.46 -3.07 -7.66
N MET A 183 27.36 -2.88 -6.93
CA MET A 183 25.99 -3.11 -7.41
C MET A 183 25.21 -1.80 -7.55
N GLN A 184 24.06 -1.83 -8.24
CA GLN A 184 23.24 -0.65 -8.54
C GLN A 184 22.07 -0.45 -7.57
N GLY A 185 21.78 -1.43 -6.72
CA GLY A 185 20.66 -1.41 -5.78
C GLY A 185 19.37 -2.01 -6.33
N THR A 186 19.38 -2.53 -7.56
CA THR A 186 18.18 -3.11 -8.22
C THR A 186 18.22 -4.63 -8.34
N GLU A 187 19.24 -5.24 -7.75
CA GLU A 187 19.50 -6.66 -7.84
C GLU A 187 18.51 -7.47 -7.00
N LEU A 188 18.28 -8.69 -7.46
CA LEU A 188 17.52 -9.71 -6.75
C LEU A 188 18.46 -10.61 -5.97
N VAL A 189 17.93 -11.32 -4.98
CA VAL A 189 18.71 -12.25 -4.14
C VAL A 189 19.48 -13.29 -4.96
N GLN A 190 18.97 -13.72 -6.12
CA GLN A 190 19.65 -14.65 -7.02
C GLN A 190 21.01 -14.15 -7.52
N SER A 191 21.30 -12.84 -7.51
CA SER A 191 22.57 -12.31 -8.02
C SER A 191 23.78 -12.71 -7.17
N VAL A 192 23.55 -13.07 -5.90
CA VAL A 192 24.56 -13.54 -4.95
C VAL A 192 24.40 -15.04 -4.66
N ILE A 193 23.72 -15.78 -5.54
CA ILE A 193 23.58 -17.23 -5.45
C ILE A 193 24.25 -17.86 -6.66
N ALA A 194 25.25 -18.70 -6.43
CA ALA A 194 25.94 -19.47 -7.47
C ALA A 194 26.07 -20.94 -7.02
N ASN A 195 25.71 -21.87 -7.89
CA ASN A 195 25.79 -23.32 -7.62
C ASN A 195 25.08 -23.75 -6.31
N GLY A 196 23.97 -23.11 -5.96
CA GLY A 196 23.23 -23.41 -4.73
C GLY A 196 23.89 -22.90 -3.45
N GLN A 197 24.91 -22.04 -3.54
CA GLN A 197 25.60 -21.43 -2.41
C GLN A 197 25.60 -19.90 -2.50
N TRP A 198 25.70 -19.26 -1.34
CA TRP A 198 25.86 -17.81 -1.23
C TRP A 198 27.26 -17.39 -1.70
N ASN A 199 27.30 -16.55 -2.73
CA ASN A 199 28.51 -16.01 -3.32
C ASN A 199 28.47 -14.47 -3.25
N TRP A 200 29.00 -13.92 -2.17
CA TRP A 200 29.04 -12.48 -1.94
C TRP A 200 30.40 -11.89 -2.32
N PRO A 201 30.45 -10.63 -2.79
CA PRO A 201 31.72 -9.93 -2.98
C PRO A 201 32.44 -9.74 -1.63
N VAL A 202 33.72 -10.06 -1.55
CA VAL A 202 34.53 -9.92 -0.32
C VAL A 202 35.29 -8.58 -0.26
N THR A 203 34.76 -7.55 -0.90
CA THR A 203 35.43 -6.25 -1.10
C THR A 203 35.43 -5.35 0.14
N SER A 204 34.57 -5.61 1.13
CA SER A 204 34.54 -4.86 2.39
C SER A 204 34.26 -5.77 3.60
N PRO A 205 34.66 -5.36 4.82
CA PRO A 205 34.39 -6.13 6.04
C PRO A 205 32.90 -6.38 6.29
N GLN A 206 32.03 -5.42 5.93
CA GLN A 206 30.59 -5.57 6.06
C GLN A 206 30.04 -6.67 5.15
N LEU A 207 30.58 -6.81 3.94
CA LEU A 207 30.16 -7.88 3.02
C LEU A 207 30.65 -9.25 3.47
N LEU A 208 31.83 -9.35 4.09
CA LEU A 208 32.30 -10.57 4.73
C LEU A 208 31.39 -10.99 5.88
N GLU A 209 30.96 -10.04 6.71
CA GLU A 209 29.99 -10.28 7.78
C GLU A 209 28.64 -10.76 7.23
N ILE A 210 28.13 -10.09 6.18
CA ILE A 210 26.90 -10.50 5.49
C ILE A 210 27.05 -11.94 4.97
N GLN A 211 28.17 -12.26 4.31
CA GLN A 211 28.42 -13.60 3.78
C GLN A 211 28.39 -14.66 4.86
N HIS A 212 28.96 -14.40 6.04
CA HIS A 212 28.91 -15.30 7.17
C HIS A 212 27.46 -15.47 7.69
N ARG A 213 26.74 -14.36 7.85
CA ARG A 213 25.38 -14.36 8.39
C ARG A 213 24.34 -15.02 7.47
N VAL A 214 24.52 -15.00 6.15
CA VAL A 214 23.60 -15.65 5.22
C VAL A 214 23.76 -17.16 5.16
N GLN A 215 24.86 -17.75 5.65
CA GLN A 215 25.09 -19.19 5.57
C GLN A 215 23.99 -20.03 6.24
N HIS A 216 23.32 -19.47 7.24
CA HIS A 216 22.20 -20.13 7.92
C HIS A 216 20.88 -20.08 7.14
N ILE A 217 20.79 -19.25 6.10
CA ILE A 217 19.60 -19.11 5.26
C ILE A 217 19.66 -20.20 4.19
N ARG A 218 18.67 -21.10 4.22
CA ARG A 218 18.56 -22.20 3.25
C ARG A 218 18.26 -21.64 1.86
N ILE A 219 18.97 -22.14 0.86
CA ILE A 219 18.70 -21.90 -0.56
C ILE A 219 17.98 -23.14 -1.10
N SER A 220 16.94 -22.94 -1.91
CA SER A 220 16.18 -24.01 -2.54
C SER A 220 15.99 -23.74 -4.03
N SER A 221 15.69 -24.76 -4.83
CA SER A 221 15.31 -24.59 -6.24
C SER A 221 13.88 -24.05 -6.41
N ALA A 222 13.09 -24.02 -5.34
CA ALA A 222 11.73 -23.47 -5.32
C ALA A 222 11.73 -21.93 -5.49
N MET A 223 10.56 -21.35 -5.79
CA MET A 223 10.39 -19.88 -5.84
C MET A 223 10.37 -19.27 -4.43
N ASP A 224 10.84 -18.03 -4.29
CA ASP A 224 10.89 -17.29 -3.02
C ASP A 224 9.51 -17.10 -2.36
N GLN A 225 9.24 -17.53 -1.13
CA GLN A 225 7.90 -17.47 -0.54
C GLN A 225 7.82 -16.53 0.68
N ILE A 226 6.66 -15.89 0.86
CA ILE A 226 6.36 -15.09 2.05
C ILE A 226 5.26 -15.80 2.83
N PHE A 227 5.50 -16.03 4.11
CA PHE A 227 4.56 -16.64 5.04
C PHE A 227 4.20 -15.67 6.16
N LEU A 228 3.14 -16.01 6.88
CA LEU A 228 2.72 -15.30 8.09
C LEU A 228 2.92 -16.20 9.31
N ASP A 229 3.69 -15.73 10.29
CA ASP A 229 4.08 -16.35 11.56
C ASP A 229 4.87 -17.67 11.49
N SER A 230 4.57 -18.54 10.52
CA SER A 230 5.18 -19.86 10.40
C SER A 230 5.22 -20.33 8.96
N GLU A 231 6.34 -20.96 8.58
CA GLU A 231 6.56 -21.52 7.25
C GLU A 231 5.52 -22.61 6.92
N GLY A 232 5.09 -22.67 5.66
CA GLY A 232 4.15 -23.67 5.16
C GLY A 232 2.66 -23.38 5.41
N LYS A 233 2.31 -22.39 6.25
CA LYS A 233 0.90 -22.00 6.43
C LYS A 233 0.43 -21.10 5.29
N LEU A 234 -0.67 -21.48 4.66
CA LEU A 234 -1.34 -20.62 3.68
C LEU A 234 -1.85 -19.34 4.33
N PHE A 235 -1.61 -18.21 3.66
CA PHE A 235 -2.14 -16.92 4.10
C PHE A 235 -3.66 -16.92 4.02
N THR A 236 -4.32 -16.53 5.11
CA THR A 236 -5.74 -16.19 5.13
C THR A 236 -5.95 -14.91 5.92
N THR A 237 -6.95 -14.12 5.52
CA THR A 237 -7.32 -12.88 6.22
C THR A 237 -7.69 -13.13 7.68
N LYS A 238 -8.30 -14.30 7.98
CA LYS A 238 -8.65 -14.71 9.35
C LYS A 238 -7.42 -14.96 10.22
N VAL A 239 -6.39 -15.62 9.69
CA VAL A 239 -5.14 -15.87 10.43
C VAL A 239 -4.40 -14.55 10.62
N ALA A 240 -4.22 -13.76 9.56
CA ALA A 240 -3.61 -12.44 9.62
C ALA A 240 -4.25 -11.53 10.68
N TRP A 241 -5.57 -11.44 10.68
CA TRP A 241 -6.28 -10.63 11.66
C TRP A 241 -6.09 -11.14 13.10
N LYS A 242 -6.00 -12.46 13.31
CA LYS A 242 -5.76 -13.03 14.64
C LYS A 242 -4.34 -12.81 15.14
N SER A 243 -3.35 -12.84 14.26
CA SER A 243 -1.94 -12.68 14.62
C SER A 243 -1.61 -11.23 14.99
N ILE A 244 -2.24 -10.27 14.30
CA ILE A 244 -1.94 -8.84 14.45
C ILE A 244 -2.72 -8.20 15.61
N ARG A 245 -3.90 -8.73 15.95
CA ARG A 245 -4.74 -8.15 17.02
C ARG A 245 -4.26 -8.57 18.40
N ASP A 246 -4.50 -7.71 19.37
CA ASP A 246 -4.52 -8.11 20.78
C ASP A 246 -5.87 -8.79 21.10
N PRO A 247 -5.88 -10.06 21.57
CA PRO A 247 -7.12 -10.75 21.86
C PRO A 247 -7.69 -10.36 23.23
N ASP A 248 -8.86 -9.72 23.22
CA ASP A 248 -9.68 -9.57 24.44
C ASP A 248 -10.29 -10.91 24.91
N PRO A 249 -10.56 -11.05 26.23
CA PRO A 249 -11.26 -12.21 26.77
C PRO A 249 -12.68 -12.34 26.22
N ALA A 250 -13.17 -13.58 26.17
CA ALA A 250 -14.54 -13.85 25.75
C ALA A 250 -15.54 -13.27 26.74
N VAL A 251 -16.45 -12.42 26.25
CA VAL A 251 -17.52 -11.82 27.05
C VAL A 251 -18.68 -12.80 27.21
N GLY A 252 -19.24 -12.91 28.42
CA GLY A 252 -20.33 -13.85 28.74
C GLY A 252 -21.62 -13.59 27.95
N TRP A 253 -21.89 -12.33 27.61
CA TRP A 253 -23.08 -11.94 26.84
C TRP A 253 -22.98 -12.23 25.33
N ALA A 254 -21.83 -12.70 24.82
CA ALA A 254 -21.63 -12.90 23.38
C ALA A 254 -22.66 -13.86 22.78
N LYS A 255 -22.99 -14.96 23.49
CA LYS A 255 -23.96 -15.96 23.02
C LYS A 255 -25.40 -15.42 23.03
N LEU A 256 -25.71 -14.48 23.92
CA LEU A 256 -27.02 -13.82 23.98
C LEU A 256 -27.22 -12.91 22.76
N VAL A 257 -26.19 -12.14 22.38
CA VAL A 257 -26.29 -11.18 21.28
C VAL A 257 -26.11 -11.84 19.90
N TRP A 258 -25.17 -12.77 19.80
CA TRP A 258 -24.68 -13.30 18.52
C TRP A 258 -25.13 -14.74 18.24
N HIS A 259 -26.36 -15.11 18.61
CA HIS A 259 -26.95 -16.41 18.28
C HIS A 259 -27.36 -16.52 16.79
N TYR A 260 -27.71 -17.73 16.34
CA TYR A 260 -28.01 -18.01 14.93
C TYR A 260 -29.33 -17.37 14.46
N ALA A 261 -30.38 -17.42 15.29
CA ALA A 261 -31.70 -16.86 14.99
C ALA A 261 -31.81 -15.32 15.14
N ARG A 262 -30.68 -14.60 15.24
CA ARG A 262 -30.69 -13.18 15.60
C ARG A 262 -31.15 -12.31 14.44
N ILE A 263 -31.91 -11.26 14.74
CA ILE A 263 -32.15 -10.18 13.79
C ILE A 263 -30.98 -9.18 13.90
N PRO A 264 -30.18 -8.93 12.83
CA PRO A 264 -28.96 -8.13 12.91
C PRO A 264 -29.13 -6.74 13.54
N LYS A 265 -30.24 -6.05 13.22
CA LYS A 265 -30.57 -4.74 13.80
C LYS A 265 -30.70 -4.82 15.33
N HIS A 266 -31.48 -5.76 15.84
CA HIS A 266 -31.72 -5.92 17.28
C HIS A 266 -30.44 -6.36 18.01
N ALA A 267 -29.66 -7.29 17.45
CA ALA A 267 -28.38 -7.70 18.02
C ALA A 267 -27.40 -6.53 18.12
N PHE A 268 -27.36 -5.65 17.11
CA PHE A 268 -26.52 -4.45 17.12
C PHE A 268 -26.93 -3.49 18.25
N TYR A 269 -28.21 -3.17 18.40
CA TYR A 269 -28.69 -2.31 19.49
C TYR A 269 -28.54 -2.95 20.87
N LEU A 270 -28.76 -4.27 21.00
CA LEU A 270 -28.54 -5.00 22.24
C LEU A 270 -27.06 -4.95 22.67
N ARG A 271 -26.12 -5.13 21.72
CA ARG A 271 -24.69 -4.94 22.00
C ARG A 271 -24.39 -3.53 22.52
N LEU A 272 -24.93 -2.50 21.87
CA LEU A 272 -24.74 -1.12 22.32
C LEU A 272 -25.35 -0.88 23.70
N SER A 273 -26.47 -1.52 24.01
CA SER A 273 -27.13 -1.43 25.32
C SER A 273 -26.23 -2.00 26.41
N ILE A 274 -25.73 -3.22 26.21
CA ILE A 274 -24.83 -3.92 27.15
C ILE A 274 -23.52 -3.15 27.35
N LEU A 275 -22.99 -2.54 26.29
CA LEU A 275 -21.76 -1.74 26.36
C LEU A 275 -22.00 -0.32 26.89
N GLY A 276 -23.24 0.06 27.24
CA GLY A 276 -23.57 1.42 27.64
C GLY A 276 -23.27 2.46 26.55
N ALA A 277 -23.25 2.06 25.28
CA ALA A 277 -22.89 2.90 24.14
C ALA A 277 -24.12 3.46 23.38
N LEU A 278 -25.34 3.09 23.79
CA LEU A 278 -26.54 3.72 23.25
C LEU A 278 -26.58 5.21 23.59
N LYS A 279 -26.93 6.03 22.59
CA LYS A 279 -27.11 7.47 22.70
C LYS A 279 -28.49 7.80 23.26
N THR A 280 -28.73 7.40 24.49
CA THR A 280 -29.91 7.75 25.28
C THR A 280 -29.89 9.25 25.63
N ARG A 281 -31.05 9.87 25.86
CA ARG A 281 -31.12 11.33 26.11
C ARG A 281 -30.36 11.79 27.35
N ASP A 282 -30.19 10.95 28.37
CA ASP A 282 -29.28 11.23 29.50
C ASP A 282 -27.85 11.53 29.05
N LYS A 283 -27.31 10.74 28.12
CA LYS A 283 -25.96 10.95 27.57
C LYS A 283 -25.92 12.13 26.62
N LEU A 284 -26.96 12.31 25.81
CA LEU A 284 -27.03 13.49 24.92
C LEU A 284 -27.12 14.80 25.72
N LEU A 285 -27.75 14.79 26.89
CA LEU A 285 -27.81 15.92 27.81
C LEU A 285 -26.41 16.23 28.35
N LEU A 286 -25.62 15.22 28.73
CA LEU A 286 -24.22 15.40 29.17
C LEU A 286 -23.34 16.02 28.07
N PHE A 287 -23.65 15.75 26.79
CA PHE A 287 -22.96 16.38 25.66
C PHE A 287 -23.53 17.75 25.27
N GLY A 288 -24.54 18.26 25.97
CA GLY A 288 -25.20 19.54 25.67
C GLY A 288 -26.00 19.55 24.36
N LEU A 289 -26.35 18.37 23.82
CA LEU A 289 -27.06 18.25 22.54
C LEU A 289 -28.59 18.32 22.71
N VAL A 290 -29.10 18.08 23.92
CA VAL A 290 -30.52 18.17 24.25
C VAL A 290 -30.70 18.94 25.56
N PRO A 291 -31.81 19.67 25.74
CA PRO A 291 -32.04 20.48 26.94
C PRO A 291 -32.50 19.65 28.15
N LEU A 292 -33.07 18.46 27.94
CA LEU A 292 -33.62 17.60 28.97
C LEU A 292 -33.44 16.12 28.59
N ALA A 293 -33.27 15.26 29.60
CA ALA A 293 -33.11 13.82 29.43
C ALA A 293 -34.43 13.03 29.46
N ARG A 294 -35.59 13.69 29.39
CA ARG A 294 -36.91 13.04 29.57
C ARG A 294 -37.17 11.92 28.55
N CYS A 295 -37.76 10.83 29.03
CA CYS A 295 -38.18 9.68 28.22
C CYS A 295 -39.00 10.10 27.00
N SER A 296 -38.65 9.56 25.83
CA SER A 296 -39.36 9.85 24.58
C SER A 296 -40.83 9.40 24.58
N PHE A 297 -41.22 8.50 25.47
CA PHE A 297 -42.61 8.06 25.67
C PHE A 297 -43.40 8.93 26.67
N ASN A 298 -42.79 9.99 27.20
CA ASN A 298 -43.42 10.92 28.14
C ASN A 298 -44.00 10.27 29.40
N CYS A 299 -43.39 9.19 29.91
CA CYS A 299 -43.80 8.51 31.13
C CYS A 299 -43.46 9.24 32.44
N GLY A 300 -42.70 10.34 32.37
CA GLY A 300 -42.25 11.12 33.53
C GLY A 300 -40.80 10.88 33.97
N GLU A 301 -40.19 9.77 33.55
CA GLU A 301 -38.80 9.41 33.90
C GLU A 301 -37.76 9.91 32.89
N ASN A 302 -36.48 9.80 33.23
CA ASN A 302 -35.37 10.07 32.32
C ASN A 302 -35.12 8.86 31.38
N GLU A 303 -34.76 9.16 30.14
CA GLU A 303 -34.35 8.17 29.15
C GLU A 303 -32.93 7.68 29.46
N ILE A 304 -32.85 6.65 30.28
CA ILE A 304 -31.65 5.83 30.49
C ILE A 304 -31.87 4.43 29.90
N VAL A 305 -30.80 3.68 29.63
CA VAL A 305 -30.89 2.34 29.02
C VAL A 305 -31.78 1.40 29.84
N GLU A 306 -31.60 1.38 31.16
CA GLU A 306 -32.41 0.55 32.06
C GLU A 306 -33.90 0.88 31.98
N HIS A 307 -34.21 2.17 31.93
CA HIS A 307 -35.57 2.65 31.81
C HIS A 307 -36.20 2.26 30.47
N LEU A 308 -35.48 2.49 29.37
CA LEU A 308 -35.98 2.26 28.02
C LEU A 308 -36.25 0.78 27.69
N PHE A 309 -35.59 -0.16 28.37
CA PHE A 309 -35.76 -1.59 28.09
C PHE A 309 -36.46 -2.38 29.20
N PHE A 310 -36.49 -1.90 30.45
CA PHE A 310 -36.97 -2.71 31.57
C PHE A 310 -38.00 -2.03 32.47
N THR A 311 -38.03 -0.69 32.56
CA THR A 311 -38.91 -0.01 33.54
C THR A 311 -39.93 0.95 32.93
N CYS A 312 -39.81 1.30 31.65
CA CYS A 312 -40.78 2.17 31.00
C CYS A 312 -42.11 1.42 30.79
N PRO A 313 -43.25 1.98 31.21
CA PRO A 313 -44.55 1.32 31.07
C PRO A 313 -45.06 1.25 29.62
N TYR A 314 -44.38 1.90 28.67
CA TYR A 314 -44.80 2.02 27.27
C TYR A 314 -43.87 1.30 26.29
N THR A 315 -42.91 0.51 26.79
CA THR A 315 -41.92 -0.25 26.00
C THR A 315 -42.16 -1.75 26.15
#